data_AF-A0A7V3W8R7-F1
#
_entry.id   AF-A0A7V3W8R7-F1
#
_cell.length_a   1.000
_cell.length_b   1.000
_cell.length_c   1.000
_cell.angle_alpha   90.00
_cell.angle_beta   90.00
_cell.angle_gamma   90.00
#
_symmetry.space_group_name_H-M   'P 1'
#
loop_
_entity.id
_entity.type
_entity.pdbx_description
1 polymer ?
#
loop_
_entity_poly.entity_id
_entity_poly.type
_entity_poly.pdbx_seq_one_letter_code
_entity_poly.pdbx_strand_id
1 'polypeptide(L)'
;MQKFLARIILLGILICALIGVGWGCGGGGGSSTATKETGTRITEPKELIEATDQIEEAFTRGDPEQLETYIHPDTLELYKTVIEENAEKLAGFAEIFKTRKLLWTDGLQAVYEVTYEGQKFEITMVLDTDGNWKLADF
;
A
#
# COMPACT_ATOMS: atom_id res chain seq x y z
N MET A 1 11.09 -11.02 -13.43
CA MET A 1 10.32 -10.06 -12.61
C MET A 1 9.20 -10.73 -11.81
N GLN A 2 8.51 -11.75 -12.33
CA GLN A 2 7.45 -12.51 -11.63
C GLN A 2 7.84 -13.14 -10.26
N LYS A 3 9.14 -13.33 -9.99
CA LYS A 3 9.65 -13.90 -8.71
C LYS A 3 9.81 -12.87 -7.59
N PHE A 4 9.78 -11.58 -7.91
CA PHE A 4 9.98 -10.48 -6.96
C PHE A 4 8.72 -10.27 -6.11
N LEU A 5 7.56 -10.16 -6.79
CA LEU A 5 6.26 -10.01 -6.13
C LEU A 5 5.80 -11.29 -5.40
N ALA A 6 6.11 -12.47 -5.94
CA ALA A 6 5.75 -13.74 -5.29
C ALA A 6 6.43 -13.93 -3.93
N ARG A 7 7.56 -13.27 -3.64
CA ARG A 7 8.24 -13.34 -2.33
C ARG A 7 7.68 -12.33 -1.33
N ILE A 8 7.29 -11.14 -1.79
CA ILE A 8 6.62 -10.12 -0.96
C ILE A 8 5.25 -10.63 -0.48
N ILE A 9 4.47 -11.22 -1.39
CA ILE A 9 3.16 -11.82 -1.06
C ILE A 9 3.30 -13.02 -0.10
N LEU A 10 4.36 -13.83 -0.23
CA LEU A 10 4.57 -14.99 0.65
C LEU A 10 5.01 -14.62 2.08
N LEU A 11 5.61 -13.45 2.28
CA LEU A 11 5.98 -12.95 3.61
C LEU A 11 4.80 -12.23 4.30
N GLY A 12 3.96 -11.50 3.56
CA GLY A 12 2.75 -10.85 4.10
C GLY A 12 1.65 -11.82 4.55
N ILE A 13 1.54 -13.00 3.90
CA ILE A 13 0.50 -14.00 4.23
C ILE A 13 0.76 -14.71 5.57
N LEU A 14 1.96 -14.64 6.15
CA LEU A 14 2.26 -15.32 7.42
C LEU A 14 1.68 -14.59 8.65
N ILE A 15 1.32 -13.30 8.55
CA ILE A 15 0.81 -12.51 9.68
C ILE A 15 -0.72 -12.63 9.84
N CYS A 16 -1.47 -12.95 8.77
CA CYS A 16 -2.94 -13.05 8.82
C CYS A 16 -3.47 -14.33 9.48
N ALA A 17 -2.63 -15.27 9.91
CA ALA A 17 -3.08 -16.59 10.41
C ALA A 17 -3.39 -16.65 11.92
N LEU A 18 -3.33 -15.56 12.69
CA LEU A 18 -3.50 -15.58 14.15
C LEU A 18 -4.74 -14.88 14.72
N ILE A 19 -5.71 -14.50 13.87
CA ILE A 19 -7.05 -14.09 14.33
C ILE A 19 -8.04 -14.93 13.52
N GLY A 20 -8.50 -16.11 13.96
CA GLY A 20 -9.24 -16.28 15.20
C GLY A 20 -10.74 -16.45 14.89
N VAL A 21 -11.09 -17.60 14.31
CA VAL A 21 -12.31 -18.41 14.48
C VAL A 21 -13.63 -17.68 14.82
N GLY A 22 -14.62 -17.79 13.93
CA GLY A 22 -16.04 -17.55 14.23
C GLY A 22 -16.98 -18.24 13.25
N TRP A 23 -17.63 -19.33 13.67
CA TRP A 23 -18.64 -20.11 12.95
C TRP A 23 -19.85 -19.30 12.48
N GLY A 24 -20.40 -19.64 11.30
CA GLY A 24 -21.72 -19.17 10.86
C GLY A 24 -22.20 -19.81 9.55
N CYS A 25 -23.25 -20.61 9.66
CA CYS A 25 -23.81 -21.53 8.68
C CYS A 25 -24.54 -20.90 7.46
N GLY A 26 -24.37 -21.51 6.28
CA GLY A 26 -25.48 -21.94 5.41
C GLY A 26 -26.14 -20.94 4.43
N GLY A 27 -26.39 -21.42 3.21
CA GLY A 27 -27.52 -20.96 2.38
C GLY A 27 -27.14 -20.45 0.98
N GLY A 28 -27.42 -21.26 -0.04
CA GLY A 28 -27.22 -20.89 -1.44
C GLY A 28 -28.18 -19.82 -1.95
N GLY A 29 -27.84 -19.24 -3.09
CA GLY A 29 -28.70 -18.33 -3.83
C GLY A 29 -27.87 -17.42 -4.71
N GLY A 30 -27.72 -17.80 -5.99
CA GLY A 30 -27.26 -16.88 -7.01
C GLY A 30 -28.20 -15.68 -7.07
N SER A 31 -27.66 -14.51 -6.80
CA SER A 31 -28.31 -13.24 -7.10
C SER A 31 -27.20 -12.26 -7.45
N SER A 32 -27.21 -11.85 -8.72
CA SER A 32 -26.30 -10.88 -9.28
C SER A 32 -26.26 -9.64 -8.40
N THR A 33 -25.22 -9.53 -7.57
CA THR A 33 -24.90 -8.29 -6.89
C THR A 33 -24.28 -7.41 -7.94
N ALA A 34 -25.12 -6.56 -8.53
CA ALA A 34 -24.64 -5.30 -9.07
C ALA A 34 -23.90 -4.60 -7.92
N THR A 35 -22.57 -4.70 -7.91
CA THR A 35 -21.70 -3.88 -7.07
C THR A 35 -21.98 -2.44 -7.47
N LYS A 36 -22.89 -1.82 -6.74
CA LYS A 36 -23.17 -0.40 -6.84
C LYS A 36 -21.94 0.28 -6.25
N GLU A 37 -20.94 0.54 -7.09
CA GLU A 37 -19.85 1.44 -6.78
C GLU A 37 -20.46 2.81 -6.46
N THR A 38 -20.84 2.98 -5.20
CA THR A 38 -21.17 4.27 -4.63
C THR A 38 -19.82 4.85 -4.25
N GLY A 39 -19.08 5.29 -5.28
CA GLY A 39 -17.81 5.96 -5.10
C GLY A 39 -18.05 7.30 -4.43
N THR A 40 -18.16 7.29 -3.11
CA THR A 40 -18.06 8.52 -2.31
C THR A 40 -16.70 9.10 -2.64
N ARG A 41 -16.67 10.23 -3.35
CA ARG A 41 -15.42 10.91 -3.70
C ARG A 41 -14.85 11.46 -2.40
N ILE A 42 -13.93 10.72 -1.79
CA ILE A 42 -13.18 11.18 -0.63
C ILE A 42 -12.24 12.27 -1.14
N THR A 43 -12.33 13.44 -0.52
CA THR A 43 -11.37 14.51 -0.77
C THR A 43 -10.10 14.16 0.00
N GLU A 44 -8.99 14.00 -0.72
CA GLU A 44 -7.70 13.74 -0.11
C GLU A 44 -7.21 14.97 0.68
N PRO A 45 -6.88 14.81 1.97
CA PRO A 45 -6.28 15.87 2.78
C PRO A 45 -4.97 16.40 2.17
N LYS A 46 -4.72 17.70 2.32
CA LYS A 46 -3.53 18.36 1.73
C LYS A 46 -2.21 17.73 2.20
N GLU A 47 -2.11 17.41 3.48
CA GLU A 47 -0.95 16.74 4.08
C GLU A 47 -0.67 15.36 3.48
N LEU A 48 -1.72 14.64 3.10
CA LEU A 48 -1.60 13.34 2.44
C LEU A 48 -1.17 13.49 0.97
N ILE A 49 -1.67 14.52 0.27
CA ILE A 49 -1.17 14.86 -1.08
C ILE A 49 0.32 15.18 -1.02
N GLU A 50 0.73 16.06 -0.09
CA GLU A 50 2.14 16.45 0.05
C GLU A 50 3.04 15.27 0.40
N ALA A 51 2.61 14.38 1.31
CA ALA A 51 3.36 13.19 1.66
C ALA A 51 3.46 12.20 0.48
N THR A 52 2.36 11.96 -0.22
CA THR A 52 2.34 11.06 -1.38
C THR A 52 3.19 11.58 -2.53
N ASP A 53 3.21 12.90 -2.76
CA ASP A 53 4.07 13.53 -3.76
C ASP A 53 5.56 13.39 -3.41
N GLN A 54 5.93 13.50 -2.12
CA GLN A 54 7.31 13.27 -1.67
C GLN A 54 7.76 11.82 -1.82
N ILE A 55 6.86 10.86 -1.58
CA ILE A 55 7.12 9.44 -1.78
C ILE A 55 7.31 9.13 -3.28
N GLU A 56 6.43 9.65 -4.14
CA GLU A 56 6.54 9.54 -5.60
C GLU A 56 7.87 10.17 -6.10
N GLU A 57 8.18 11.35 -5.57
CA GLU A 57 9.50 11.93 -5.36
C GLU A 57 10.67 10.93 -5.31
N ALA A 58 10.76 10.30 -4.15
CA ALA A 58 11.83 9.39 -3.76
C ALA A 58 11.90 8.16 -4.68
N PHE A 59 10.74 7.57 -5.03
CA PHE A 59 10.70 6.46 -5.99
C PHE A 59 11.25 6.87 -7.36
N THR A 60 10.88 8.06 -7.86
CA THR A 60 11.32 8.57 -9.17
C THR A 60 12.83 8.79 -9.21
N ARG A 61 13.40 9.30 -8.11
CA ARG A 61 14.86 9.49 -7.99
C ARG A 61 15.63 8.18 -7.91
N GLY A 62 14.96 7.08 -7.55
CA GLY A 62 15.59 5.76 -7.43
C GLY A 62 16.67 5.73 -6.35
N ASP A 63 16.51 6.54 -5.30
CA ASP A 63 17.42 6.65 -4.16
C ASP A 63 16.87 5.83 -2.99
N PRO A 64 17.40 4.63 -2.73
CA PRO A 64 16.93 3.77 -1.65
C PRO A 64 17.03 4.44 -0.28
N GLU A 65 18.15 5.11 0.01
CA GLU A 65 18.39 5.75 1.32
C GLU A 65 17.35 6.85 1.59
N GLN A 66 17.02 7.63 0.56
CA GLN A 66 15.95 8.63 0.68
C GLN A 66 14.59 7.96 0.87
N LEU A 67 14.29 6.89 0.13
CA LEU A 67 13.02 6.16 0.24
C LEU A 67 12.81 5.55 1.63
N GLU A 68 13.87 5.05 2.28
CA GLU A 68 13.81 4.49 3.64
C GLU A 68 13.23 5.49 4.65
N THR A 69 13.41 6.81 4.44
CA THR A 69 12.88 7.85 5.35
C THR A 69 11.35 7.96 5.33
N TYR A 70 10.73 7.48 4.25
CA TYR A 70 9.28 7.51 4.03
C TYR A 70 8.60 6.17 4.34
N ILE A 71 9.34 5.17 4.80
CA ILE A 71 8.81 3.86 5.17
C ILE A 71 8.76 3.77 6.70
N HIS A 72 7.67 3.23 7.23
CA HIS A 72 7.52 3.03 8.67
C HIS A 72 8.63 2.08 9.16
N PRO A 73 9.26 2.32 10.33
CA PRO A 73 10.40 1.52 10.79
C PRO A 73 10.16 0.00 10.78
N ASP A 74 8.99 -0.45 11.26
CA ASP A 74 8.64 -1.87 11.29
C ASP A 74 8.57 -2.48 9.88
N THR A 75 8.05 -1.73 8.91
CA THR A 75 7.95 -2.13 7.51
C THR A 75 9.33 -2.11 6.86
N LEU A 76 10.14 -1.09 7.18
CA LEU A 76 11.51 -0.98 6.69
C LEU A 76 12.36 -2.16 7.16
N GLU A 77 12.25 -2.58 8.42
CA GLU A 77 12.98 -3.74 8.95
C GLU A 77 12.73 -5.01 8.11
N LEU A 78 11.51 -5.19 7.62
CA LEU A 78 11.11 -6.34 6.80
C LEU A 78 11.57 -6.23 5.34
N TYR A 79 11.54 -5.02 4.77
CA TYR A 79 11.71 -4.80 3.34
C TYR A 79 13.03 -4.13 2.94
N LYS A 80 13.89 -3.73 3.88
CA LYS A 80 15.17 -3.03 3.61
C LYS A 80 16.01 -3.75 2.56
N THR A 81 16.30 -5.04 2.77
CA THR A 81 17.08 -5.84 1.80
C THR A 81 16.40 -5.92 0.44
N VAL A 82 15.07 -6.02 0.41
CA VAL A 82 14.30 -6.10 -0.84
C VAL A 82 14.40 -4.78 -1.63
N ILE A 83 14.34 -3.65 -0.93
CA ILE A 83 14.48 -2.30 -1.51
C ILE A 83 15.90 -2.10 -2.04
N GLU A 84 16.91 -2.42 -1.25
CA GLU A 84 18.33 -2.30 -1.63
C GLU A 84 18.68 -3.18 -2.83
N GLU A 85 18.26 -4.45 -2.84
CA GLU A 85 18.54 -5.40 -3.92
C GLU A 85 17.81 -5.07 -5.24
N ASN A 86 16.82 -4.19 -5.19
CA ASN A 86 15.95 -3.87 -6.33
C ASN A 86 15.85 -2.36 -6.56
N ALA A 87 16.87 -1.61 -6.15
CA ALA A 87 16.99 -0.18 -6.34
C ALA A 87 16.69 0.24 -7.79
N GLU A 88 17.13 -0.54 -8.77
CA GLU A 88 16.89 -0.27 -10.19
C GLU A 88 15.41 -0.34 -10.62
N LYS A 89 14.55 -0.95 -9.79
CA LYS A 89 13.11 -1.08 -10.04
C LYS A 89 12.29 -0.01 -9.33
N LEU A 90 12.88 0.79 -8.44
CA LEU A 90 12.16 1.81 -7.65
C LEU A 90 11.47 2.85 -8.53
N ALA A 91 12.10 3.27 -9.63
CA ALA A 91 11.47 4.18 -10.59
C ALA A 91 10.18 3.59 -11.22
N GLY A 92 10.09 2.26 -11.34
CA GLY A 92 8.87 1.59 -11.80
C GLY A 92 7.72 1.67 -10.78
N PHE A 93 8.05 1.72 -9.47
CA PHE A 93 7.05 1.93 -8.42
C PHE A 93 6.48 3.35 -8.43
N ALA A 94 7.23 4.36 -8.86
CA ALA A 94 6.71 5.72 -9.01
C ALA A 94 5.49 5.75 -9.98
N GLU A 95 5.57 5.01 -11.09
CA GLU A 95 4.47 4.90 -12.05
C GLU A 95 3.24 4.21 -11.45
N ILE A 96 3.44 3.23 -10.56
CA ILE A 96 2.34 2.61 -9.81
C ILE A 96 1.70 3.64 -8.88
N PHE A 97 2.50 4.42 -8.17
CA PHE A 97 2.05 5.41 -7.21
C PHE A 97 1.25 6.57 -7.84
N LYS A 98 1.53 6.91 -9.10
CA LYS A 98 0.73 7.88 -9.88
C LYS A 98 -0.72 7.45 -10.13
N THR A 99 -1.00 6.15 -10.05
CA THR A 99 -2.35 5.61 -10.21
C THR A 99 -3.15 5.60 -8.89
N ARG A 100 -2.58 6.13 -7.81
CA ARG A 100 -3.17 6.09 -6.48
C ARG A 100 -4.56 6.72 -6.45
N LYS A 101 -5.44 6.08 -5.72
CA LYS A 101 -6.78 6.58 -5.40
C LYS A 101 -7.04 6.34 -3.92
N LEU A 102 -7.25 7.41 -3.16
CA LEU A 102 -7.61 7.30 -1.76
C LEU A 102 -8.93 6.53 -1.61
N LEU A 103 -8.89 5.41 -0.88
CA LEU A 103 -10.06 4.58 -0.55
C LEU A 103 -10.66 4.97 0.80
N TRP A 104 -9.83 5.33 1.76
CA TRP A 104 -10.25 5.65 3.12
C TRP A 104 -9.15 6.38 3.90
N THR A 105 -9.54 7.23 4.86
CA THR A 105 -8.64 7.84 5.85
C THR A 105 -9.40 8.29 7.11
N ASP A 106 -8.73 8.31 8.26
CA ASP A 106 -9.25 8.81 9.54
C ASP A 106 -8.34 9.85 10.24
N GLY A 107 -7.32 10.36 9.53
CA GLY A 107 -6.36 11.33 10.05
C GLY A 107 -5.14 10.73 10.78
N LEU A 108 -5.12 9.43 11.04
CA LEU A 108 -3.94 8.70 11.53
C LEU A 108 -3.50 7.61 10.55
N GLN A 109 -4.43 7.13 9.73
CA GLN A 109 -4.18 6.14 8.69
C GLN A 109 -4.85 6.57 7.38
N ALA A 110 -4.25 6.15 6.26
CA ALA A 110 -4.80 6.30 4.93
C ALA A 110 -4.56 5.03 4.12
N VAL A 111 -5.56 4.61 3.36
CA VAL A 111 -5.48 3.45 2.46
C VAL A 111 -5.73 3.91 1.04
N TYR A 112 -4.79 3.59 0.16
CA TYR A 112 -4.83 3.90 -1.26
C TYR A 112 -4.98 2.63 -2.09
N GLU A 113 -5.76 2.70 -3.15
CA GLU A 113 -5.73 1.73 -4.25
C GLU A 113 -4.70 2.21 -5.28
N VAL A 114 -3.81 1.33 -5.70
CA VAL A 114 -2.93 1.52 -6.86
C VAL A 114 -3.18 0.45 -7.90
N THR A 115 -2.84 0.74 -9.16
CA THR A 115 -2.98 -0.18 -10.28
C THR A 115 -1.62 -0.52 -10.88
N TYR A 116 -1.31 -1.81 -10.96
CA TYR A 116 -0.11 -2.34 -11.62
C TYR A 116 -0.48 -3.54 -12.49
N GLU A 117 -0.04 -3.53 -13.75
CA GLU A 117 -0.34 -4.59 -14.73
C GLU A 117 -1.84 -4.95 -14.83
N GLY A 118 -2.72 -3.95 -14.66
CA GLY A 118 -4.17 -4.12 -14.68
C GLY A 118 -4.78 -4.74 -13.42
N GLN A 119 -3.95 -5.04 -12.41
CA GLN A 119 -4.37 -5.50 -11.10
C GLN A 119 -4.33 -4.35 -10.09
N LYS A 120 -5.28 -4.38 -9.14
CA LYS A 120 -5.40 -3.39 -8.08
C LYS A 120 -4.77 -3.91 -6.81
N PHE A 121 -4.00 -3.07 -6.14
CA PHE A 121 -3.34 -3.36 -4.87
C PHE A 121 -3.66 -2.25 -3.88
N GLU A 122 -3.59 -2.55 -2.59
CA GLU A 122 -3.74 -1.57 -1.54
C GLU A 122 -2.37 -1.18 -0.99
N ILE A 123 -2.19 0.11 -0.73
CA ILE A 123 -1.04 0.66 -0.02
C ILE A 123 -1.59 1.36 1.22
N THR A 124 -0.97 1.08 2.36
CA THR A 124 -1.33 1.72 3.63
C THR A 124 -0.27 2.72 4.05
N MET A 125 -0.71 3.92 4.41
CA MET A 125 0.10 4.95 5.04
C MET A 125 -0.40 5.23 6.45
N VAL A 126 0.52 5.52 7.36
CA VAL A 126 0.23 5.90 8.75
C VAL A 126 0.96 7.19 9.10
N LEU A 127 0.33 8.02 9.93
CA LEU A 127 0.98 9.17 10.54
C LEU A 127 1.85 8.66 11.70
N ASP A 128 3.17 8.70 11.51
CA ASP A 128 4.13 8.24 12.52
C ASP A 128 4.27 9.29 13.64
N THR A 129 4.91 8.88 14.74
CA THR A 129 5.22 9.67 15.93
C THR A 129 6.10 10.90 15.65
N ASP A 130 6.83 10.92 14.53
CA ASP A 130 7.59 12.07 14.06
C ASP A 130 6.72 13.14 13.36
N GLY A 131 5.42 12.88 13.23
CA GLY A 131 4.45 13.75 12.58
C GLY A 131 4.43 13.66 11.05
N ASN A 132 5.16 12.70 10.47
CA ASN A 132 5.20 12.48 9.04
C ASN A 132 4.40 11.23 8.64
N TRP A 133 3.76 11.31 7.49
CA TRP A 133 3.10 10.14 6.90
C TRP A 133 4.13 9.20 6.29
N LYS A 134 4.04 7.91 6.62
CA LYS A 134 4.97 6.86 6.17
C LYS A 134 4.22 5.66 5.60
N LEU A 135 4.83 4.98 4.64
CA LEU A 135 4.36 3.72 4.09
C LEU A 135 4.48 2.61 5.15
N ALA A 136 3.34 2.04 5.54
CA ALA A 136 3.25 0.93 6.48
C ALA A 136 3.06 -0.43 5.80
N ASP A 137 2.46 -0.46 4.60
CA ASP A 137 2.26 -1.69 3.82
C ASP A 137 2.16 -1.37 2.33
N PHE A 138 2.89 -2.11 1.47
CA PHE A 138 2.96 -1.92 0.01
C PHE A 138 3.62 -3.09 -0.74
#